data_AF-A0A956H510-F1
#
_entry.id   AF-A0A956H510-F1
#
_cell.length_a   1.000
_cell.length_b   1.000
_cell.length_c   1.000
_cell.angle_alpha   90.00
_cell.angle_beta   90.00
_cell.angle_gamma   90.00
#
_symmetry.space_group_name_H-M   'P 1'
#
loop_
_entity.id
_entity.type
_entity.pdbx_description
1 polymer ?
#
loop_
_entity_poly.entity_id
_entity_poly.type
_entity_poly.pdbx_seq_one_letter_code
_entity_poly.pdbx_strand_id
1 'polypeptide(L)'
;KVPAMPGLLERLFGPAKPARDYWAGPKLAGLDDVSLRAITLQKRWWRLDPEELATLEGRAAAGLSALDWPDALRLHQLRCLALLDHDGGILRRALLAPASERPELTGVSEPLLQAVRDSARHLLSRRSPYRPRHGFAWLGAGPPVDEGEEENIPYSDFQGRVVHGALTHLGALEVIALDEALEPARVEMLAFDEIQTLSLAPREDGQAAPPFRPARVLCEYGQPERIVLVPMRHGLSWFAYEPALLRGQGRESEHGAAPVELSGLADQARAVADPQGDRRSLSIRAGLQRLEILSDYAEEGLGSFLLADAYQLSLAIDQDDPRFADKCRGRGLDPEATRGDVVRESRLRASAKAAKKREL
;
A
#
# COMPACT_ATOMS: atom_id res chain seq x y z
N LYS A 1 21.21 44.56 10.62
CA LYS A 1 20.03 43.91 10.00
C LYS A 1 20.17 42.42 10.23
N VAL A 2 19.32 41.84 11.09
CA VAL A 2 19.28 40.38 11.28
C VAL A 2 18.76 39.76 9.97
N PRO A 3 19.46 38.79 9.35
CA PRO A 3 18.92 38.13 8.17
C PRO A 3 17.63 37.42 8.58
N ALA A 4 16.55 37.67 7.85
CA ALA A 4 15.28 36.99 8.07
C ALA A 4 15.53 35.48 7.96
N MET A 5 15.25 34.75 9.04
CA MET A 5 15.31 33.29 8.98
C MET A 5 14.31 32.81 7.92
N PRO A 6 14.73 31.97 6.96
CA PRO A 6 13.82 31.44 5.96
C PRO A 6 12.65 30.73 6.64
N GLY A 7 11.45 30.94 6.10
CA GLY A 7 10.24 30.32 6.62
C GLY A 7 10.40 28.79 6.67
N LEU A 8 9.64 28.09 7.53
CA LEU A 8 9.66 26.62 7.58
C LEU A 8 9.50 26.00 6.18
N LEU A 9 8.73 26.64 5.29
CA LEU A 9 8.56 26.24 3.91
C LEU A 9 9.80 26.44 3.03
N GLU A 10 10.52 27.55 3.16
CA GLU A 10 11.79 27.75 2.43
C GLU A 10 12.90 26.83 2.95
N ARG A 11 12.87 26.51 4.24
CA ARG A 11 13.76 25.51 4.84
C ARG A 11 13.43 24.09 4.34
N LEU A 12 12.16 23.73 4.25
CA LEU A 12 11.75 22.40 3.81
C LEU A 12 11.81 22.23 2.28
N PHE A 13 11.67 23.29 1.48
CA PHE A 13 11.43 23.17 0.03
C PHE A 13 12.35 24.00 -0.88
N GLY A 14 13.26 24.82 -0.32
CA GLY A 14 14.16 25.68 -1.09
C GLY A 14 13.46 26.92 -1.69
N PRO A 15 14.22 27.83 -2.33
CA PRO A 15 13.68 29.03 -2.95
C PRO A 15 12.77 28.71 -4.15
N ALA A 16 11.71 29.50 -4.33
CA ALA A 16 10.69 29.23 -5.34
C ALA A 16 11.16 29.47 -6.79
N LYS A 17 10.99 28.40 -7.59
CA LYS A 17 10.87 28.26 -9.07
C LYS A 17 12.03 28.72 -9.98
N PRO A 18 12.73 27.75 -10.61
CA PRO A 18 12.79 27.61 -12.07
C PRO A 18 11.64 26.73 -12.59
N ALA A 19 11.54 26.52 -13.91
CA ALA A 19 10.60 25.58 -14.52
C ALA A 19 10.58 24.25 -13.73
N ARG A 20 9.39 23.82 -13.27
CA ARG A 20 9.26 22.67 -12.35
C ARG A 20 9.75 21.40 -13.03
N ASP A 21 10.98 21.01 -12.69
CA ASP A 21 11.51 19.70 -13.02
C ASP A 21 10.97 18.67 -12.01
N TYR A 22 9.83 18.08 -12.35
CA TYR A 22 9.18 17.04 -11.55
C TYR A 22 10.06 15.80 -11.37
N TRP A 23 11.18 15.66 -12.09
CA TRP A 23 12.11 14.52 -11.93
C TRP A 23 13.15 14.72 -10.83
N ALA A 24 13.50 15.96 -10.53
CA ALA A 24 14.39 16.30 -9.43
C ALA A 24 13.67 16.23 -8.08
N GLY A 25 12.42 16.72 -8.04
CA GLY A 25 11.66 16.92 -6.81
C GLY A 25 12.27 17.97 -5.88
N PRO A 26 11.64 18.28 -4.73
CA PRO A 26 12.16 19.22 -3.74
C PRO A 26 13.40 18.67 -3.02
N LYS A 27 14.29 19.57 -2.59
CA LYS A 27 15.39 19.29 -1.66
C LYS A 27 14.89 19.52 -0.23
N LEU A 28 14.80 18.45 0.57
CA LEU A 28 14.33 18.52 1.96
C LEU A 28 15.52 18.79 2.89
N ALA A 29 15.57 19.95 3.54
CA ALA A 29 16.62 20.25 4.52
C ALA A 29 16.26 19.70 5.91
N GLY A 30 17.28 19.32 6.69
CA GLY A 30 17.11 18.86 8.08
C GLY A 30 16.69 17.39 8.24
N LEU A 31 16.85 16.58 7.19
CA LEU A 31 16.75 15.12 7.30
C LEU A 31 18.12 14.54 7.71
N ASP A 32 18.09 13.50 8.54
CA ASP A 32 19.27 12.69 8.79
C ASP A 32 19.70 11.91 7.53
N ASP A 33 20.95 11.45 7.50
CA ASP A 33 21.54 10.78 6.33
C ASP A 33 20.81 9.47 5.97
N VAL A 34 20.27 8.76 6.97
CA VAL A 34 19.51 7.51 6.80
C VAL A 34 18.21 7.80 6.05
N SER A 35 17.45 8.79 6.49
CA SER A 35 16.23 9.26 5.82
C SER A 35 16.51 9.72 4.39
N LEU A 36 17.61 10.46 4.17
CA LEU A 36 17.99 10.91 2.82
C LEU A 36 18.33 9.75 1.88
N ARG A 37 19.07 8.75 2.38
CA ARG A 37 19.41 7.53 1.64
C ARG A 37 18.16 6.73 1.28
N ALA A 38 17.24 6.56 2.22
CA ALA A 38 15.96 5.89 1.99
C ALA A 38 15.10 6.59 0.94
N ILE A 39 14.98 7.93 0.99
CA ILE A 39 14.26 8.72 -0.03
C ILE A 39 14.91 8.56 -1.40
N THR A 40 16.25 8.54 -1.46
CA THR A 40 16.99 8.38 -2.71
C THR A 40 16.70 7.02 -3.35
N LEU A 41 16.65 5.94 -2.54
CA LEU A 41 16.26 4.61 -2.98
C LEU A 41 14.82 4.59 -3.52
N GLN A 42 13.85 5.19 -2.79
CA GLN A 42 12.47 5.30 -3.27
C GLN A 42 12.39 6.08 -4.59
N LYS A 43 13.01 7.26 -4.67
CA LYS A 43 13.05 8.05 -5.90
C LYS A 43 13.61 7.24 -7.06
N ARG A 44 14.66 6.45 -6.86
CA ARG A 44 15.21 5.59 -7.91
C ARG A 44 14.23 4.50 -8.33
N TRP A 45 13.60 3.80 -7.39
CA TRP A 45 12.61 2.76 -7.68
C TRP A 45 11.42 3.27 -8.49
N TRP A 46 10.91 4.46 -8.14
CA TRP A 46 9.72 5.05 -8.77
C TRP A 46 10.02 5.93 -10.00
N ARG A 47 11.23 5.80 -10.58
CA ARG A 47 11.53 6.35 -11.90
C ARG A 47 11.19 5.32 -12.97
N LEU A 48 10.65 5.81 -14.09
CA LEU A 48 10.48 4.99 -15.27
C LEU A 48 11.86 4.63 -15.82
N ASP A 49 12.09 3.33 -15.98
CA ASP A 49 13.25 2.78 -16.67
C ASP A 49 12.76 2.11 -17.97
N PRO A 50 12.95 2.74 -19.14
CA PRO A 50 12.49 2.20 -20.41
C PRO A 50 13.17 0.88 -20.80
N GLU A 51 14.42 0.67 -20.40
CA GLU A 51 15.18 -0.55 -20.72
C GLU A 51 14.69 -1.73 -19.87
N GLU A 52 14.47 -1.50 -18.57
CA GLU A 52 13.86 -2.48 -17.67
C GLU A 52 12.45 -2.84 -18.14
N LEU A 53 11.64 -1.82 -18.51
CA LEU A 53 10.29 -2.03 -19.02
C LEU A 53 10.31 -2.89 -20.30
N ALA A 54 11.13 -2.54 -21.29
CA ALA A 54 11.24 -3.31 -22.53
C ALA A 54 11.69 -4.76 -22.29
N THR A 55 12.63 -4.96 -21.35
CA THR A 55 13.12 -6.29 -20.97
C THR A 55 12.00 -7.14 -20.35
N LEU A 56 11.25 -6.59 -19.40
CA LEU A 56 10.16 -7.30 -18.74
C LEU A 56 8.97 -7.55 -19.69
N GLU A 57 8.63 -6.60 -20.55
CA GLU A 57 7.63 -6.80 -21.62
C GLU A 57 8.05 -7.92 -22.58
N GLY A 58 9.32 -7.96 -22.99
CA GLY A 58 9.85 -9.03 -23.84
C GLY A 58 9.74 -10.41 -23.20
N ARG A 59 10.05 -10.53 -21.90
CA ARG A 59 9.85 -11.77 -21.13
C ARG A 59 8.38 -12.14 -20.95
N ALA A 60 7.51 -11.13 -20.82
CA ALA A 60 6.06 -11.31 -20.73
C ALA A 60 5.36 -11.54 -22.08
N ALA A 61 6.09 -11.63 -23.20
CA ALA A 61 5.50 -11.79 -24.53
C ALA A 61 4.67 -13.08 -24.68
N ALA A 62 5.02 -14.14 -23.93
CA ALA A 62 4.26 -15.40 -23.87
C ALA A 62 3.10 -15.37 -22.84
N GLY A 63 2.89 -14.24 -22.18
CA GLY A 63 1.92 -14.02 -21.11
C GLY A 63 2.57 -13.63 -19.78
N LEU A 64 1.82 -12.93 -18.92
CA LEU A 64 2.31 -12.44 -17.62
C LEU A 64 2.75 -13.56 -16.68
N SER A 65 2.21 -14.77 -16.83
CA SER A 65 2.61 -15.96 -16.06
C SER A 65 4.01 -16.48 -16.38
N ALA A 66 4.67 -15.95 -17.42
CA ALA A 66 6.07 -16.24 -17.72
C ALA A 66 7.05 -15.49 -16.80
N LEU A 67 6.57 -14.44 -16.11
CA LEU A 67 7.32 -13.73 -15.09
C LEU A 67 7.10 -14.39 -13.72
N ASP A 68 8.10 -14.27 -12.85
CA ASP A 68 7.85 -14.49 -11.43
C ASP A 68 7.02 -13.32 -10.86
N TRP A 69 6.50 -13.50 -9.64
CA TRP A 69 5.61 -12.52 -9.03
C TRP A 69 6.28 -11.14 -8.82
N PRO A 70 7.51 -11.06 -8.28
CA PRO A 70 8.22 -9.78 -8.16
C PRO A 70 8.39 -9.06 -9.49
N ASP A 71 8.81 -9.76 -10.55
CA ASP A 71 8.96 -9.16 -11.89
C ASP A 71 7.62 -8.73 -12.49
N ALA A 72 6.55 -9.51 -12.26
CA ALA A 72 5.20 -9.14 -12.71
C ALA A 72 4.71 -7.87 -12.00
N LEU A 73 4.97 -7.72 -10.69
CA LEU A 73 4.65 -6.50 -9.95
C LEU A 73 5.50 -5.32 -10.45
N ARG A 74 6.79 -5.53 -10.68
CA ARG A 74 7.68 -4.49 -11.19
C ARG A 74 7.25 -4.02 -12.58
N LEU A 75 6.89 -4.95 -13.47
CA LEU A 75 6.32 -4.63 -14.78
C LEU A 75 5.04 -3.81 -14.64
N HIS A 76 4.14 -4.18 -13.73
CA HIS A 76 2.92 -3.40 -13.46
C HIS A 76 3.24 -1.97 -13.03
N GLN A 77 4.20 -1.79 -12.11
CA GLN A 77 4.64 -0.48 -11.67
C GLN A 77 5.21 0.36 -12.82
N LEU A 78 6.07 -0.24 -13.67
CA LEU A 78 6.62 0.43 -14.84
C LEU A 78 5.54 0.82 -15.86
N ARG A 79 4.52 -0.03 -16.06
CA ARG A 79 3.35 0.32 -16.88
C ARG A 79 2.56 1.48 -16.30
N CYS A 80 2.35 1.52 -14.97
CA CYS A 80 1.74 2.67 -14.30
C CYS A 80 2.59 3.94 -14.46
N LEU A 81 3.92 3.85 -14.35
CA LEU A 81 4.82 4.99 -14.55
C LEU A 81 4.82 5.46 -16.02
N ALA A 82 4.81 4.55 -16.98
CA ALA A 82 4.68 4.85 -18.40
C ALA A 82 3.34 5.51 -18.73
N LEU A 83 2.26 5.08 -18.08
CA LEU A 83 0.95 5.73 -18.16
C LEU A 83 1.02 7.17 -17.65
N LEU A 84 1.67 7.41 -16.49
CA LEU A 84 1.84 8.76 -15.96
C LEU A 84 2.65 9.68 -16.88
N ASP A 85 3.64 9.13 -17.58
CA ASP A 85 4.55 9.84 -18.49
C ASP A 85 4.02 9.96 -19.92
N HIS A 86 2.91 9.31 -20.23
CA HIS A 86 2.25 9.41 -21.53
C HIS A 86 1.75 10.84 -21.81
N ASP A 87 1.55 11.17 -23.09
CA ASP A 87 1.11 12.48 -23.57
C ASP A 87 1.91 13.65 -22.99
N GLY A 88 3.23 13.45 -22.93
CA GLY A 88 4.17 14.42 -22.38
C GLY A 88 4.00 14.62 -20.87
N GLY A 89 3.47 13.65 -20.13
CA GLY A 89 3.40 13.65 -18.67
C GLY A 89 2.27 14.49 -18.07
N ILE A 90 1.14 14.66 -18.78
CA ILE A 90 -0.03 15.41 -18.27
C ILE A 90 -0.52 14.79 -16.96
N LEU A 91 -0.65 13.46 -16.92
CA LEU A 91 -1.10 12.73 -15.72
C LEU A 91 -0.11 12.88 -14.57
N ARG A 92 1.20 12.74 -14.83
CA ARG A 92 2.23 12.99 -13.81
C ARG A 92 2.15 14.41 -13.28
N ARG A 93 2.04 15.41 -14.15
CA ARG A 93 1.90 16.82 -13.73
C ARG A 93 0.66 17.01 -12.88
N ALA A 94 -0.48 16.44 -13.25
CA ALA A 94 -1.70 16.53 -12.47
C ALA A 94 -1.57 15.88 -11.09
N LEU A 95 -0.94 14.70 -11.03
CA LEU A 95 -0.68 13.98 -9.79
C LEU A 95 0.21 14.77 -8.83
N LEU A 96 1.24 15.42 -9.36
CA LEU A 96 2.30 16.08 -8.58
C LEU A 96 2.10 17.61 -8.44
N ALA A 97 1.08 18.18 -9.08
CA ALA A 97 0.74 19.60 -8.99
C ALA A 97 0.01 19.90 -7.68
N PRO A 98 0.18 21.12 -7.13
CA PRO A 98 -0.68 21.62 -6.05
C PRO A 98 -2.16 21.55 -6.43
N ALA A 99 -3.04 21.36 -5.46
CA ALA A 99 -4.49 21.26 -5.68
C ALA A 99 -5.07 22.40 -6.57
N SER A 100 -4.55 23.63 -6.45
CA SER A 100 -5.00 24.80 -7.22
C SER A 100 -4.59 24.82 -8.70
N GLU A 101 -3.64 23.97 -9.11
CA GLU A 101 -3.04 23.99 -10.46
C GLU A 101 -3.32 22.69 -11.24
N ARG A 102 -4.21 21.83 -10.75
CA ARG A 102 -4.47 20.53 -11.38
C ARG A 102 -5.23 20.73 -12.71
N PRO A 103 -4.69 20.24 -13.84
CA PRO A 103 -5.41 20.27 -15.10
C PRO A 103 -6.57 19.27 -15.09
N GLU A 104 -7.63 19.57 -15.84
CA GLU A 104 -8.66 18.57 -16.14
C GLU A 104 -8.05 17.43 -16.94
N LEU A 105 -8.28 16.20 -16.48
CA LEU A 105 -7.74 15.01 -17.14
C LEU A 105 -8.63 14.65 -18.32
N THR A 106 -8.09 14.68 -19.53
CA THR A 106 -8.78 14.21 -20.73
C THR A 106 -7.87 13.27 -21.53
N GLY A 107 -8.46 12.21 -22.10
CA GLY A 107 -7.84 11.41 -23.17
C GLY A 107 -6.66 10.51 -22.78
N VAL A 108 -6.81 9.64 -21.78
CA VAL A 108 -5.76 8.63 -21.49
C VAL A 108 -5.77 7.53 -22.55
N SER A 109 -4.59 7.14 -23.04
CA SER A 109 -4.41 6.07 -24.03
C SER A 109 -5.01 4.73 -23.58
N GLU A 110 -6.01 4.26 -24.32
CA GLU A 110 -6.73 3.01 -24.03
C GLU A 110 -5.82 1.77 -24.05
N PRO A 111 -4.85 1.61 -24.99
CA PRO A 111 -3.91 0.49 -24.95
C PRO A 111 -3.07 0.41 -23.67
N LEU A 112 -2.56 1.54 -23.17
CA LEU A 112 -1.76 1.57 -21.94
C LEU A 112 -2.62 1.28 -20.71
N LEU A 113 -3.83 1.86 -20.66
CA LEU A 113 -4.81 1.54 -19.62
C LEU A 113 -5.14 0.05 -19.60
N GLN A 114 -5.32 -0.56 -20.77
CA GLN A 114 -5.62 -1.98 -20.88
C GLN A 114 -4.46 -2.83 -20.36
N ALA A 115 -3.21 -2.52 -20.71
CA ALA A 115 -2.03 -3.21 -20.19
C ALA A 115 -1.89 -3.10 -18.65
N VAL A 116 -2.25 -1.95 -18.08
CA VAL A 116 -2.31 -1.72 -16.63
C VAL A 116 -3.42 -2.56 -15.99
N ARG A 117 -4.63 -2.60 -16.58
CA ARG A 117 -5.73 -3.44 -16.10
C ARG A 117 -5.37 -4.92 -16.12
N ASP A 118 -4.75 -5.41 -17.20
CA ASP A 118 -4.43 -6.82 -17.35
C ASP A 118 -3.34 -7.27 -16.36
N SER A 119 -2.33 -6.44 -16.14
CA SER A 119 -1.32 -6.69 -15.09
C SER A 119 -1.92 -6.63 -13.68
N ALA A 120 -2.77 -5.65 -13.37
CA ALA A 120 -3.46 -5.58 -12.09
C ALA A 120 -4.33 -6.83 -11.83
N ARG A 121 -5.12 -7.26 -12.82
CA ARG A 121 -5.95 -8.48 -12.73
C ARG A 121 -5.12 -9.73 -12.49
N HIS A 122 -3.98 -9.85 -13.16
CA HIS A 122 -3.05 -10.96 -12.95
C HIS A 122 -2.51 -10.97 -11.51
N LEU A 123 -2.05 -9.81 -11.01
CA LEU A 123 -1.50 -9.63 -9.67
C LEU A 123 -2.55 -9.73 -8.56
N LEU A 124 -3.83 -9.55 -8.87
CA LEU A 124 -4.94 -9.69 -7.91
C LEU A 124 -5.65 -11.06 -8.04
N SER A 125 -5.14 -11.93 -8.90
CA SER A 125 -5.67 -13.27 -9.10
C SER A 125 -5.53 -14.15 -7.84
N ARG A 126 -6.35 -15.19 -7.72
CA ARG A 126 -6.39 -16.07 -6.54
C ARG A 126 -5.04 -16.71 -6.16
N ARG A 127 -4.16 -16.93 -7.13
CA ARG A 127 -2.85 -17.55 -6.90
C ARG A 127 -1.74 -16.54 -6.61
N SER A 128 -2.00 -15.26 -6.84
CA SER A 128 -1.01 -14.22 -6.63
C SER A 128 -0.74 -14.02 -5.13
N PRO A 129 0.52 -13.76 -4.73
CA PRO A 129 0.84 -13.28 -3.39
C PRO A 129 0.33 -11.85 -3.15
N TYR A 130 0.06 -11.07 -4.19
CA TYR A 130 -0.44 -9.68 -4.10
C TYR A 130 -1.95 -9.54 -4.13
N ARG A 131 -2.70 -10.65 -4.08
CA ARG A 131 -4.15 -10.59 -3.93
C ARG A 131 -4.52 -10.10 -2.50
N PRO A 132 -5.67 -9.45 -2.31
CA PRO A 132 -6.11 -8.98 -0.99
C PRO A 132 -6.08 -10.10 0.07
N ARG A 133 -5.74 -9.77 1.32
CA ARG A 133 -5.69 -10.70 2.46
C ARG A 133 -6.66 -10.28 3.54
N HIS A 134 -7.31 -11.24 4.18
CA HIS A 134 -8.06 -10.92 5.40
C HIS A 134 -7.06 -10.44 6.46
N GLY A 135 -7.28 -9.26 7.00
CA GLY A 135 -6.38 -8.62 7.95
C GLY A 135 -7.13 -7.87 9.03
N PHE A 136 -6.37 -7.51 10.05
CA PHE A 136 -6.77 -6.80 11.25
C PHE A 136 -5.79 -5.67 11.47
N ALA A 137 -6.27 -4.44 11.60
CA ALA A 137 -5.43 -3.30 11.90
C ALA A 137 -5.87 -2.65 13.19
N TRP A 138 -4.89 -2.22 13.96
CA TRP A 138 -5.08 -1.42 15.16
C TRP A 138 -4.37 -0.09 15.00
N LEU A 139 -5.09 0.99 15.28
CA LEU A 139 -4.64 2.36 15.17
C LEU A 139 -4.10 2.86 16.52
N GLY A 140 -3.31 3.93 16.46
CA GLY A 140 -2.80 4.62 17.64
C GLY A 140 -1.28 4.52 17.81
N ALA A 141 -0.83 4.92 18.99
CA ALA A 141 0.59 5.07 19.31
C ALA A 141 1.29 3.76 19.68
N GLY A 142 0.56 2.70 20.02
CA GLY A 142 1.13 1.44 20.47
C GLY A 142 0.03 0.48 20.95
N PRO A 143 0.41 -0.74 21.41
CA PRO A 143 -0.55 -1.62 22.06
C PRO A 143 -1.17 -0.90 23.27
N PRO A 144 -2.47 -1.12 23.56
CA PRO A 144 -3.06 -0.58 24.77
C PRO A 144 -2.25 -1.04 25.99
N VAL A 145 -1.92 -0.09 26.85
CA VAL A 145 -1.26 -0.36 28.12
C VAL A 145 -2.37 -0.55 29.13
N ASP A 146 -2.69 -1.80 29.47
CA ASP A 146 -3.73 -2.09 30.46
C ASP A 146 -3.30 -1.55 31.83
N GLU A 147 -3.82 -0.39 32.21
CA GLU A 147 -3.82 0.06 33.60
C GLU A 147 -4.86 -0.75 34.40
N GLY A 148 -4.57 -2.02 34.63
CA GLY A 148 -5.09 -2.77 35.77
C GLY A 148 -6.41 -3.53 35.66
N GLU A 149 -6.98 -3.78 34.47
CA GLU A 149 -8.13 -4.69 34.32
C GLU A 149 -7.90 -5.75 33.23
N GLU A 150 -8.42 -6.95 33.49
CA GLU A 150 -8.17 -8.23 32.81
C GLU A 150 -8.22 -8.18 31.27
N GLU A 151 -7.24 -8.87 30.65
CA GLU A 151 -7.24 -9.49 29.30
C GLU A 151 -8.29 -9.02 28.28
N ASN A 152 -8.40 -7.72 28.01
CA ASN A 152 -9.18 -7.24 26.88
C ASN A 152 -8.27 -7.25 25.66
N ILE A 153 -8.25 -8.37 24.91
CA ILE A 153 -7.68 -8.36 23.56
C ILE A 153 -8.41 -7.26 22.78
N PRO A 154 -7.76 -6.15 22.41
CA PRO A 154 -8.45 -5.03 21.80
C PRO A 154 -9.06 -5.50 20.48
N TYR A 155 -10.36 -5.26 20.31
CA TYR A 155 -11.00 -5.40 19.00
C TYR A 155 -10.22 -4.56 17.99
N SER A 156 -9.91 -5.13 16.83
CA SER A 156 -9.23 -4.39 15.76
C SER A 156 -10.13 -3.26 15.27
N ASP A 157 -9.56 -2.06 15.08
CA ASP A 157 -10.27 -0.92 14.52
C ASP A 157 -10.76 -1.19 13.08
N PHE A 158 -9.99 -1.98 12.33
CA PHE A 158 -10.34 -2.40 10.98
C PHE A 158 -10.16 -3.91 10.81
N GLN A 159 -11.15 -4.54 10.19
CA GLN A 159 -11.11 -5.96 9.85
C GLN A 159 -11.73 -6.20 8.47
N GLY A 160 -11.07 -7.01 7.64
CA GLY A 160 -11.60 -7.44 6.35
C GLY A 160 -10.50 -7.74 5.34
N ARG A 161 -10.86 -7.89 4.07
CA ARG A 161 -9.88 -8.10 2.99
C ARG A 161 -9.14 -6.79 2.70
N VAL A 162 -7.89 -6.70 3.12
CA VAL A 162 -7.04 -5.53 2.99
C VAL A 162 -6.35 -5.52 1.62
N VAL A 163 -6.34 -4.35 0.99
CA VAL A 163 -5.50 -4.01 -0.17
C VAL A 163 -4.85 -2.65 0.09
N HIS A 164 -3.72 -2.35 -0.54
CA HIS A 164 -3.26 -0.97 -0.63
C HIS A 164 -4.15 -0.19 -1.61
N GLY A 165 -4.65 0.98 -1.20
CA GLY A 165 -5.53 1.82 -2.02
C GLY A 165 -4.87 2.47 -3.24
N ALA A 166 -3.60 2.17 -3.50
CA ALA A 166 -2.86 2.66 -4.66
C ALA A 166 -2.67 1.53 -5.66
N LEU A 167 -2.99 1.83 -6.91
CA LEU A 167 -2.85 0.89 -8.02
C LEU A 167 -1.41 0.36 -8.14
N THR A 168 -0.41 1.18 -7.79
CA THR A 168 1.01 0.81 -7.85
C THR A 168 1.47 -0.17 -6.76
N HIS A 169 0.65 -0.42 -5.75
CA HIS A 169 1.02 -1.25 -4.57
C HIS A 169 0.15 -2.51 -4.47
N LEU A 170 -1.15 -2.43 -4.77
CA LEU A 170 -2.06 -3.58 -4.71
C LEU A 170 -2.01 -4.29 -3.33
N GLY A 171 -1.94 -5.61 -3.25
CA GLY A 171 -1.77 -6.33 -1.99
C GLY A 171 -0.32 -6.41 -1.50
N ALA A 172 0.42 -5.31 -1.57
CA ALA A 172 1.80 -5.22 -1.09
C ALA A 172 2.05 -3.96 -0.27
N LEU A 173 3.08 -4.01 0.58
CA LEU A 173 3.66 -2.84 1.24
C LEU A 173 5.01 -2.51 0.63
N GLU A 174 5.21 -1.24 0.32
CA GLU A 174 6.54 -0.72 0.07
C GLU A 174 7.30 -0.68 1.41
N VAL A 175 8.51 -1.21 1.44
CA VAL A 175 9.42 -1.12 2.59
C VAL A 175 10.84 -0.80 2.12
N ILE A 176 11.65 -0.28 3.03
CA ILE A 176 13.10 -0.16 2.84
C ILE A 176 13.76 -1.26 3.67
N ALA A 177 14.35 -2.23 2.98
CA ALA A 177 15.14 -3.26 3.61
C ALA A 177 16.46 -2.66 4.12
N LEU A 178 16.85 -3.07 5.32
CA LEU A 178 18.10 -2.68 5.95
C LEU A 178 19.17 -3.74 5.72
N ASP A 179 20.44 -3.32 5.65
CA ASP A 179 21.59 -4.22 5.65
C ASP A 179 22.01 -4.62 7.09
N GLU A 180 23.11 -5.37 7.22
CA GLU A 180 23.65 -5.82 8.51
C GLU A 180 24.08 -4.67 9.43
N ALA A 181 24.37 -3.49 8.86
CA ALA A 181 24.67 -2.28 9.62
C ALA A 181 23.42 -1.46 9.97
N LEU A 182 22.22 -2.00 9.71
CA LEU A 182 20.93 -1.33 9.84
C LEU A 182 20.79 -0.09 8.94
N GLU A 183 21.51 -0.07 7.83
CA GLU A 183 21.48 1.02 6.87
C GLU A 183 20.51 0.73 5.70
N PRO A 184 19.82 1.74 5.15
CA PRO A 184 18.93 1.58 3.99
C PRO A 184 19.63 0.95 2.78
N ALA A 185 19.25 -0.27 2.41
CA ALA A 185 19.91 -1.01 1.35
C ALA A 185 19.14 -0.96 0.03
N ARG A 186 17.83 -1.21 0.06
CA ARG A 186 16.97 -1.28 -1.14
C ARG A 186 15.49 -1.09 -0.81
N VAL A 187 14.71 -0.73 -1.82
CA VAL A 187 13.25 -0.81 -1.77
C VAL A 187 12.83 -2.26 -2.01
N GLU A 188 11.85 -2.73 -1.25
CA GLU A 188 11.17 -4.00 -1.48
C GLU A 188 9.66 -3.80 -1.44
N MET A 189 8.94 -4.61 -2.22
CA MET A 189 7.48 -4.68 -2.18
C MET A 189 7.08 -5.99 -1.51
N LEU A 190 6.87 -5.95 -0.20
CA LEU A 190 6.48 -7.13 0.58
C LEU A 190 5.03 -7.47 0.29
N ALA A 191 4.79 -8.67 -0.24
CA ALA A 191 3.43 -9.12 -0.46
C ALA A 191 2.72 -9.31 0.88
N PHE A 192 1.44 -8.95 0.96
CA PHE A 192 0.59 -9.29 2.10
C PHE A 192 0.54 -10.79 2.39
N ASP A 193 0.78 -11.61 1.37
CA ASP A 193 0.93 -13.05 1.55
C ASP A 193 2.10 -13.51 2.40
N GLU A 194 3.15 -12.70 2.49
CA GLU A 194 4.42 -13.00 3.15
C GLU A 194 4.49 -12.39 4.55
N ILE A 195 3.50 -11.58 4.92
CA ILE A 195 3.44 -10.86 6.19
C ILE A 195 2.44 -11.59 7.09
N GLN A 196 2.89 -12.04 8.25
CA GLN A 196 2.01 -12.46 9.33
C GLN A 196 1.58 -11.24 10.15
N THR A 197 2.55 -10.44 10.59
CA THR A 197 2.31 -9.23 11.38
C THR A 197 3.33 -8.17 11.02
N LEU A 198 2.85 -6.94 10.83
CA LEU A 198 3.65 -5.73 10.79
C LEU A 198 3.39 -4.96 12.08
N SER A 199 4.43 -4.74 12.89
CA SER A 199 4.38 -3.87 14.06
C SER A 199 5.26 -2.65 13.80
N LEU A 200 4.65 -1.49 13.73
CA LEU A 200 5.33 -0.22 13.50
C LEU A 200 5.75 0.38 14.85
N ALA A 201 6.93 1.00 14.90
CA ALA A 201 7.43 1.63 16.12
C ALA A 201 6.44 2.66 16.66
N PRO A 202 6.33 2.83 18.00
CA PRO A 202 5.45 3.82 18.60
C PRO A 202 5.71 5.23 18.10
N ARG A 203 4.67 6.06 18.09
CA ARG A 203 4.75 7.49 17.76
C ARG A 203 4.33 8.31 18.96
N GLU A 204 5.06 9.38 19.25
CA GLU A 204 4.63 10.37 20.24
C GLU A 204 3.46 11.19 19.71
N ASP A 205 2.48 11.47 20.58
CA ASP A 205 1.32 12.28 20.22
C ASP A 205 1.72 13.72 19.87
N GLY A 206 1.07 14.28 18.84
CA GLY A 206 1.30 15.65 18.39
C GLY A 206 2.54 15.86 17.51
N GLN A 207 3.37 14.84 17.29
CA GLN A 207 4.47 14.92 16.31
C GLN A 207 3.97 14.67 14.89
N ALA A 208 4.52 15.41 13.92
CA ALA A 208 4.30 15.13 12.50
C ALA A 208 4.78 13.71 12.17
N ALA A 209 4.01 12.97 11.38
CA ALA A 209 4.40 11.62 10.99
C ALA A 209 5.77 11.64 10.29
N PRO A 210 6.77 10.88 10.79
CA PRO A 210 8.07 10.83 10.17
C PRO A 210 7.94 10.26 8.74
N PRO A 211 8.88 10.60 7.83
CA PRO A 211 8.84 10.12 6.44
C PRO A 211 8.89 8.58 6.37
N PHE A 212 9.62 7.97 7.30
CA PHE A 212 9.69 6.54 7.51
C PHE A 212 9.47 6.21 8.97
N ARG A 213 8.91 5.03 9.23
CA ARG A 213 8.74 4.50 10.57
C ARG A 213 9.43 3.13 10.65
N PRO A 214 10.33 2.93 11.62
CA PRO A 214 10.89 1.60 11.85
C PRO A 214 9.75 0.62 12.12
N ALA A 215 9.89 -0.60 11.61
CA ALA A 215 8.91 -1.65 11.81
C ALA A 215 9.58 -2.99 11.94
N ARG A 216 8.88 -3.86 12.65
CA ARG A 216 9.12 -5.29 12.71
C ARG A 216 8.11 -5.99 11.83
N VAL A 217 8.60 -6.87 10.96
CA VAL A 217 7.78 -7.74 10.12
C VAL A 217 8.02 -9.18 10.58
N LEU A 218 6.97 -9.79 11.13
CA LEU A 218 6.91 -11.23 11.29
C LEU A 218 6.46 -11.83 9.95
N CYS A 219 7.33 -12.64 9.36
CA CYS A 219 7.12 -13.21 8.04
C CYS A 219 6.44 -14.58 8.09
N GLU A 220 5.78 -14.94 7.00
CA GLU A 220 5.18 -16.26 6.81
C GLU A 220 6.23 -17.33 6.46
N TYR A 221 5.80 -18.59 6.42
CA TYR A 221 6.61 -19.73 5.95
C TYR A 221 7.86 -20.02 6.80
N GLY A 222 7.83 -19.66 8.08
CA GLY A 222 8.97 -19.85 8.99
C GLY A 222 10.18 -18.99 8.62
N GLN A 223 10.00 -17.96 7.79
CA GLN A 223 11.06 -17.00 7.52
C GLN A 223 11.38 -16.18 8.78
N PRO A 224 12.64 -15.78 8.96
CA PRO A 224 13.03 -14.99 10.11
C PRO A 224 12.30 -13.63 10.12
N GLU A 225 12.09 -13.13 11.33
CA GLU A 225 11.65 -11.77 11.56
C GLU A 225 12.60 -10.76 10.88
N ARG A 226 12.03 -9.68 10.35
CA ARG A 226 12.77 -8.62 9.68
C ARG A 226 12.53 -7.28 10.33
N ILE A 227 13.60 -6.48 10.45
CA ILE A 227 13.50 -5.05 10.77
C ILE A 227 13.62 -4.26 9.47
N VAL A 228 12.68 -3.35 9.24
CA VAL A 228 12.59 -2.54 8.02
C VAL A 228 12.24 -1.10 8.36
N LEU A 229 12.45 -0.18 7.42
CA LEU A 229 11.81 1.14 7.48
C LEU A 229 10.59 1.14 6.57
N VAL A 230 9.42 1.43 7.12
CA VAL A 230 8.19 1.55 6.34
C VAL A 230 8.03 3.01 5.93
N PRO A 231 8.01 3.33 4.63
CA PRO A 231 7.67 4.66 4.18
C PRO A 231 6.21 4.97 4.52
N MET A 232 5.97 6.10 5.17
CA MET A 232 4.60 6.52 5.50
C MET A 232 3.88 7.11 4.27
N ARG A 233 4.61 7.27 3.17
CA ARG A 233 4.18 7.90 1.92
C ARG A 233 4.54 7.03 0.73
N HIS A 234 3.81 7.19 -0.35
CA HIS A 234 4.19 6.65 -1.64
C HIS A 234 5.51 7.26 -2.10
N GLY A 235 6.43 6.47 -2.65
CA GLY A 235 7.68 7.05 -3.15
C GLY A 235 7.51 8.10 -4.27
N LEU A 236 6.40 8.07 -5.01
CA LEU A 236 6.03 9.14 -5.97
C LEU A 236 5.86 10.53 -5.32
N SER A 237 5.54 10.58 -4.03
CA SER A 237 5.36 11.83 -3.26
C SER A 237 6.61 12.71 -3.27
N TRP A 238 7.79 12.10 -3.38
CA TRP A 238 9.06 12.80 -3.36
C TRP A 238 9.36 13.60 -4.63
N PHE A 239 8.52 13.47 -5.65
CA PHE A 239 8.56 14.26 -6.88
C PHE A 239 7.58 15.44 -6.89
N ALA A 240 6.69 15.51 -5.90
CA ALA A 240 5.68 16.58 -5.81
C ALA A 240 6.26 17.88 -5.26
N TYR A 241 5.73 19.02 -5.73
CA TYR A 241 6.00 20.34 -5.16
C TYR A 241 4.76 20.88 -4.45
N GLU A 242 4.25 20.13 -3.47
CA GLU A 242 3.15 20.57 -2.63
C GLU A 242 3.51 20.45 -1.14
N PRO A 243 3.52 21.57 -0.39
CA PRO A 243 3.90 21.55 1.01
C PRO A 243 3.09 20.62 1.91
N ALA A 244 1.81 20.38 1.60
CA ALA A 244 0.95 19.50 2.38
C ALA A 244 1.36 18.03 2.23
N LEU A 245 1.51 17.55 0.98
CA LEU A 245 2.06 16.24 0.65
C LEU A 245 3.42 16.00 1.31
N LEU A 246 4.31 16.99 1.23
CA LEU A 246 5.67 16.87 1.72
C LEU A 246 5.78 17.00 3.25
N ARG A 247 4.77 17.56 3.92
CA ARG A 247 4.64 17.53 5.38
C ARG A 247 3.80 16.36 5.87
N GLY A 248 3.20 15.58 4.97
CA GLY A 248 2.36 14.43 5.32
C GLY A 248 1.07 14.86 6.01
N GLN A 249 0.49 15.99 5.59
CA GLN A 249 -0.64 16.61 6.26
C GLN A 249 -1.98 16.12 5.73
N GLY A 250 -2.62 15.22 6.46
CA GLY A 250 -4.04 14.90 6.30
C GLY A 250 -4.41 14.20 4.98
N ARG A 251 -5.57 13.54 4.99
CA ARG A 251 -6.11 12.80 3.84
C ARG A 251 -6.34 13.68 2.61
N GLU A 252 -6.63 14.96 2.83
CA GLU A 252 -6.90 15.96 1.78
C GLU A 252 -5.67 16.29 0.93
N SER A 253 -4.47 16.02 1.45
CA SER A 253 -3.23 16.19 0.68
C SER A 253 -2.94 15.02 -0.25
N GLU A 254 -3.62 13.87 -0.14
CA GLU A 254 -3.39 12.74 -1.04
C GLU A 254 -3.97 13.00 -2.44
N HIS A 255 -3.18 12.70 -3.47
CA HIS A 255 -3.56 12.92 -4.86
C HIS A 255 -3.68 11.57 -5.56
N GLY A 256 -4.72 11.44 -6.39
CA GLY A 256 -4.89 10.31 -7.31
C GLY A 256 -4.92 10.80 -8.75
N ALA A 257 -4.26 10.07 -9.63
CA ALA A 257 -4.35 10.23 -11.08
C ALA A 257 -4.54 8.86 -11.72
N ALA A 258 -5.09 8.85 -12.95
CA ALA A 258 -5.39 7.62 -13.69
C ALA A 258 -6.23 6.63 -12.88
N PRO A 259 -7.48 6.97 -12.51
CA PRO A 259 -8.39 6.00 -11.92
C PRO A 259 -8.63 4.84 -12.91
N VAL A 260 -8.41 3.62 -12.44
CA VAL A 260 -8.61 2.39 -13.19
C VAL A 260 -9.67 1.57 -12.47
N GLU A 261 -10.81 1.41 -13.14
CA GLU A 261 -11.85 0.50 -12.67
C GLU A 261 -11.36 -0.96 -12.78
N LEU A 262 -11.48 -1.68 -11.67
CA LEU A 262 -11.17 -3.08 -11.52
C LEU A 262 -12.39 -3.78 -10.94
N SER A 263 -13.08 -4.56 -11.78
CA SER A 263 -14.25 -5.34 -11.38
C SER A 263 -13.83 -6.58 -10.56
N GLY A 264 -14.58 -6.88 -9.50
CA GLY A 264 -14.44 -8.14 -8.75
C GLY A 264 -13.31 -8.19 -7.74
N LEU A 265 -12.90 -7.04 -7.20
CA LEU A 265 -11.84 -6.96 -6.20
C LEU A 265 -12.27 -7.37 -4.79
N ALA A 266 -13.49 -7.01 -4.36
CA ALA A 266 -13.92 -7.23 -3.00
C ALA A 266 -14.30 -8.69 -2.74
N ASP A 267 -14.97 -9.32 -3.70
CA ASP A 267 -15.36 -10.71 -3.59
C ASP A 267 -15.39 -11.39 -4.97
N GLN A 268 -14.41 -12.26 -5.24
CA GLN A 268 -14.34 -13.01 -6.49
C GLN A 268 -15.57 -13.90 -6.73
N ALA A 269 -16.25 -14.38 -5.69
CA ALA A 269 -17.47 -15.16 -5.84
C ALA A 269 -18.67 -14.27 -6.24
N ARG A 270 -18.75 -13.05 -5.67
CA ARG A 270 -19.73 -12.04 -6.12
C ARG A 270 -19.38 -11.45 -7.47
N ALA A 271 -18.12 -11.32 -7.83
CA ALA A 271 -17.69 -10.88 -9.15
C ALA A 271 -18.23 -11.78 -10.27
N VAL A 272 -18.43 -13.07 -9.98
CA VAL A 272 -19.04 -14.02 -10.91
C VAL A 272 -20.57 -13.87 -10.94
N ALA A 273 -21.19 -13.61 -9.79
CA ALA A 273 -22.66 -13.50 -9.66
C ALA A 273 -23.21 -12.13 -10.12
N ASP A 274 -22.44 -11.06 -9.91
CA ASP A 274 -22.72 -9.70 -10.35
C ASP A 274 -21.41 -8.98 -10.71
N PRO A 275 -20.88 -9.22 -11.93
CA PRO A 275 -19.67 -8.57 -12.43
C PRO A 275 -19.80 -7.05 -12.53
N GLN A 276 -21.03 -6.53 -12.57
CA GLN A 276 -21.30 -5.10 -12.69
C GLN A 276 -21.42 -4.40 -11.33
N GLY A 277 -21.66 -5.14 -10.25
CA GLY A 277 -21.90 -4.61 -8.91
C GLY A 277 -20.63 -4.36 -8.08
N ASP A 278 -19.59 -5.19 -8.20
CA ASP A 278 -18.33 -5.00 -7.45
C ASP A 278 -17.31 -4.20 -8.27
N ARG A 279 -17.61 -2.92 -8.51
CA ARG A 279 -16.71 -1.98 -9.20
C ARG A 279 -15.91 -1.20 -8.18
N ARG A 280 -14.59 -1.35 -8.20
CA ARG A 280 -13.67 -0.52 -7.42
C ARG A 280 -12.73 0.20 -8.37
N SER A 281 -12.44 1.46 -8.06
CA SER A 281 -11.48 2.25 -8.83
C SER A 281 -10.23 2.45 -7.97
N LEU A 282 -9.11 1.91 -8.43
CA LEU A 282 -7.81 2.20 -7.86
C LEU A 282 -7.11 3.25 -8.72
N SER A 283 -6.34 4.14 -8.11
CA SER A 283 -5.60 5.18 -8.84
C SER A 283 -4.12 5.10 -8.53
N ILE A 284 -3.31 5.67 -9.41
CA ILE A 284 -1.90 5.94 -9.11
C ILE A 284 -1.87 7.13 -8.17
N ARG A 285 -1.23 6.99 -7.01
CA ARG A 285 -1.31 7.97 -5.92
C ARG A 285 0.03 8.59 -5.54
N ALA A 286 -0.05 9.82 -5.03
CA ALA A 286 1.00 10.50 -4.28
C ALA A 286 0.43 10.97 -2.94
N GLY A 287 1.25 10.98 -1.89
CA GLY A 287 0.83 11.27 -0.51
C GLY A 287 1.05 10.11 0.44
N LEU A 288 0.22 10.05 1.47
CA LEU A 288 0.30 9.03 2.52
C LEU A 288 -0.09 7.65 1.98
N GLN A 289 0.55 6.60 2.50
CA GLN A 289 0.14 5.23 2.21
C GLN A 289 -1.19 4.92 2.88
N ARG A 290 -2.14 4.43 2.10
CA ARG A 290 -3.51 4.11 2.50
C ARG A 290 -3.80 2.63 2.27
N LEU A 291 -4.34 1.99 3.29
CA LEU A 291 -4.90 0.65 3.18
C LEU A 291 -6.43 0.74 3.12
N GLU A 292 -7.01 -0.02 2.20
CA GLU A 292 -8.44 -0.09 1.95
C GLU A 292 -8.95 -1.48 2.37
N ILE A 293 -10.05 -1.48 3.10
CA ILE A 293 -10.78 -2.70 3.46
C ILE A 293 -11.84 -2.93 2.39
N LEU A 294 -11.69 -4.03 1.67
CA LEU A 294 -12.67 -4.52 0.72
C LEU A 294 -13.80 -5.20 1.50
N SER A 295 -14.72 -4.38 1.98
CA SER A 295 -15.89 -4.76 2.78
C SER A 295 -17.15 -4.09 2.25
N ASP A 296 -18.30 -4.74 2.46
CA ASP A 296 -19.63 -4.18 2.22
C ASP A 296 -19.88 -2.90 3.06
N TYR A 297 -19.18 -2.76 4.20
CA TYR A 297 -19.28 -1.61 5.10
C TYR A 297 -18.33 -0.46 4.73
N ALA A 298 -17.67 -0.51 3.57
CA ALA A 298 -16.73 0.53 3.17
C ALA A 298 -17.40 1.92 3.05
N GLU A 299 -18.69 1.96 2.71
CA GLU A 299 -19.49 3.18 2.59
C GLU A 299 -19.79 3.83 3.95
N GLU A 300 -19.67 3.10 5.06
CA GLU A 300 -19.87 3.60 6.43
C GLU A 300 -18.63 4.31 7.00
N GLY A 301 -17.63 4.63 6.16
CA GLY A 301 -16.39 5.28 6.57
C GLY A 301 -15.34 4.34 7.19
N LEU A 302 -15.68 3.07 7.37
CA LEU A 302 -14.78 2.00 7.86
C LEU A 302 -13.99 1.31 6.72
N GLY A 303 -14.04 1.87 5.51
CA GLY A 303 -13.43 1.28 4.32
C GLY A 303 -11.94 1.55 4.12
N SER A 304 -11.30 2.43 4.92
CA SER A 304 -9.86 2.70 4.76
C SER A 304 -9.21 3.41 5.95
N PHE A 305 -7.90 3.22 6.09
CA PHE A 305 -7.07 3.90 7.07
C PHE A 305 -5.68 4.23 6.50
N LEU A 306 -4.98 5.16 7.15
CA LEU A 306 -3.61 5.51 6.78
C LEU A 306 -2.66 4.58 7.50
N LEU A 307 -1.64 4.08 6.80
CA LEU A 307 -0.60 3.26 7.42
C LEU A 307 0.14 4.01 8.53
N ALA A 308 0.23 5.34 8.40
CA ALA A 308 0.83 6.23 9.40
C ALA A 308 0.07 6.26 10.74
N ASP A 309 -1.21 5.89 10.75
CA ASP A 309 -2.05 5.87 11.95
C ASP A 309 -2.12 4.48 12.59
N ALA A 310 -1.72 3.43 11.87
CA ALA A 310 -1.67 2.07 12.40
C ALA A 310 -0.47 1.89 13.32
N TYR A 311 -0.61 1.18 14.44
CA TYR A 311 0.54 0.61 15.16
C TYR A 311 0.82 -0.82 14.73
N GLN A 312 -0.23 -1.57 14.36
CA GLN A 312 -0.08 -2.96 13.95
C GLN A 312 -1.07 -3.32 12.84
N LEU A 313 -0.59 -4.17 11.93
CA LEU A 313 -1.39 -4.88 10.94
C LEU A 313 -1.06 -6.36 11.03
N SER A 314 -2.06 -7.21 11.26
CA SER A 314 -1.91 -8.66 11.22
C SER A 314 -2.73 -9.25 10.10
N LEU A 315 -2.18 -10.21 9.37
CA LEU A 315 -2.83 -10.86 8.24
C LEU A 315 -3.12 -12.33 8.57
N ALA A 316 -4.37 -12.72 8.33
CA ALA A 316 -4.85 -14.05 8.61
C ALA A 316 -4.37 -15.05 7.56
N ILE A 317 -4.25 -16.32 7.97
CA ILE A 317 -4.13 -17.41 7.01
C ILE A 317 -5.52 -17.62 6.39
N ASP A 318 -5.61 -17.43 5.08
CA ASP A 318 -6.82 -17.70 4.31
C ASP A 318 -6.95 -19.22 4.07
N GLN A 319 -8.05 -19.83 4.52
CA GLN A 319 -8.31 -21.28 4.33
C GLN A 319 -8.34 -21.69 2.85
N ASP A 320 -8.70 -20.74 1.98
CA ASP A 320 -8.80 -20.92 0.54
C ASP A 320 -7.46 -20.71 -0.18
N ASP A 321 -6.40 -20.40 0.58
CA ASP A 321 -5.02 -20.28 0.09
C ASP A 321 -4.50 -21.66 -0.31
N PRO A 322 -4.02 -21.84 -1.56
CA PRO A 322 -3.35 -23.08 -1.97
C PRO A 322 -2.17 -23.48 -1.07
N ARG A 323 -1.56 -22.50 -0.37
CA ARG A 323 -0.44 -22.69 0.57
C ARG A 323 -0.86 -22.68 2.03
N PHE A 324 -2.16 -22.83 2.33
CA PHE A 324 -2.68 -22.82 3.71
C PHE A 324 -1.91 -23.73 4.65
N ALA A 325 -1.66 -24.98 4.24
CA ALA A 325 -0.98 -25.97 5.07
C ALA A 325 0.47 -25.58 5.39
N ASP A 326 1.17 -24.92 4.46
CA ASP A 326 2.55 -24.49 4.66
C ASP A 326 2.61 -23.28 5.59
N LYS A 327 1.63 -22.37 5.49
CA LYS A 327 1.49 -21.24 6.42
C LYS A 327 1.16 -21.69 7.83
N CYS A 328 0.20 -22.61 8.00
CA CYS A 328 -0.11 -23.18 9.30
C CYS A 328 1.14 -23.80 9.93
N ARG A 329 1.85 -24.66 9.18
CA ARG A 329 3.10 -25.28 9.67
C ARG A 329 4.19 -24.26 9.99
N GLY A 330 4.35 -23.22 9.16
CA GLY A 330 5.28 -22.13 9.40
C GLY A 330 4.99 -21.34 10.68
N ARG A 331 3.72 -21.30 11.11
CA ARG A 331 3.29 -20.71 12.38
C ARG A 331 3.21 -21.71 13.55
N GLY A 332 3.65 -22.96 13.36
CA GLY A 332 3.56 -24.02 14.37
C GLY A 332 2.13 -24.53 14.63
N LEU A 333 1.21 -24.32 13.69
CA LEU A 333 -0.19 -24.73 13.77
C LEU A 333 -0.43 -26.02 12.99
N ASP A 334 -1.34 -26.86 13.47
CA ASP A 334 -1.84 -28.00 12.71
C ASP A 334 -2.86 -27.53 11.64
N PRO A 335 -2.62 -27.77 10.33
CA PRO A 335 -3.55 -27.40 9.28
C PRO A 335 -4.95 -28.03 9.44
N GLU A 336 -5.06 -29.27 9.92
CA GLU A 336 -6.35 -29.96 10.04
C GLU A 336 -7.19 -29.36 11.17
N ALA A 337 -6.61 -29.18 12.35
CA ALA A 337 -7.25 -28.47 13.46
C ALA A 337 -7.68 -27.05 13.06
N THR A 338 -6.79 -26.30 12.39
CA THR A 338 -7.07 -24.91 11.98
C THR A 338 -8.26 -24.83 11.02
N ARG A 339 -8.39 -25.76 10.06
CA ARG A 339 -9.58 -25.85 9.19
C ARG A 339 -10.84 -26.17 9.99
N GLY A 340 -10.74 -27.11 10.94
CA GLY A 340 -11.84 -27.48 11.82
C GLY A 340 -12.40 -26.28 12.59
N ASP A 341 -11.53 -25.44 13.12
CA ASP A 341 -11.90 -24.23 13.86
C ASP A 341 -12.58 -23.17 12.97
N VAL A 342 -12.06 -22.93 11.76
CA VAL A 342 -12.67 -21.99 10.80
C VAL A 342 -14.06 -22.45 10.37
N VAL A 343 -14.23 -23.75 10.10
CA VAL A 343 -15.54 -24.32 9.75
C VAL A 343 -16.52 -24.20 10.93
N ARG A 344 -16.05 -24.42 12.16
CA ARG A 344 -16.87 -24.27 13.37
C ARG A 344 -17.31 -22.81 13.55
N GLU A 345 -16.40 -21.84 13.45
CA GLU A 345 -16.74 -20.42 13.49
C GLU A 345 -17.72 -20.01 12.39
N SER A 346 -17.50 -20.46 11.16
CA SER A 346 -18.39 -20.15 10.03
C SER A 346 -19.80 -20.68 10.27
N ARG A 347 -19.95 -21.88 10.87
CA ARG A 347 -21.26 -22.44 11.25
C ARG A 347 -21.92 -21.65 12.37
N LEU A 348 -21.16 -21.20 13.36
CA LEU A 348 -21.67 -20.36 14.45
C LEU A 348 -22.16 -19.01 13.92
N ARG A 349 -21.39 -18.36 13.04
CA ARG A 349 -21.78 -17.09 12.39
C ARG A 349 -23.01 -17.25 11.49
N ALA A 350 -23.07 -18.32 10.70
CA ALA A 350 -24.23 -18.61 9.86
C ALA A 350 -25.50 -18.85 10.70
N SER A 351 -25.37 -19.59 11.80
CA SER A 351 -26.45 -19.83 12.77
C SER A 351 -26.91 -18.52 13.44
N ALA A 352 -25.98 -17.67 13.87
CA ALA A 352 -26.29 -16.37 14.47
C ALA A 352 -26.98 -15.42 13.48
N LYS A 353 -26.53 -15.37 12.22
CA LYS A 353 -27.16 -14.57 11.15
C LYS A 353 -28.57 -15.07 10.82
N ALA A 354 -28.77 -16.40 10.81
CA ALA A 354 -30.08 -17.00 10.61
C ALA A 354 -31.05 -16.73 11.77
N ALA A 355 -30.55 -16.72 13.02
CA ALA A 355 -31.33 -16.34 14.19
C ALA A 355 -31.76 -14.87 14.14
N LYS A 356 -30.83 -13.94 13.87
CA LYS A 356 -31.11 -12.51 13.76
C LYS A 356 -32.11 -12.17 12.64
N LYS A 357 -32.11 -12.94 11.54
CA LYS A 357 -33.07 -12.79 10.43
C LYS A 357 -34.47 -13.33 10.75
N ARG A 358 -34.64 -14.13 11.82
CA ARG A 358 -35.95 -14.61 12.29
C ARG A 358 -36.59 -13.66 13.31
N GLU A 359 -35.81 -12.77 13.90
CA GLU A 359 -36.27 -11.77 14.88
C GLU A 359 -36.69 -10.43 14.25
N LEU A 360 -36.33 -10.22 12.98
CA LEU A 360 -36.81 -9.14 12.10
C LEU A 360 -37.92 -9.68 11.20
#